data_AF-A0A2W0AH10-F1
#
_entry.id   AF-A0A2W0AH10-F1
#
_cell.length_a   1.000
_cell.length_b   1.000
_cell.length_c   1.000
_cell.angle_alpha   90.00
_cell.angle_beta   90.00
_cell.angle_gamma   90.00
#
_symmetry.space_group_name_H-M   'P 1'
#
loop_
_entity.id
_entity.type
_entity.pdbx_description
1 polymer ?
#
loop_
_entity_poly.entity_id
_entity_poly.type
_entity_poly.pdbx_seq_one_letter_code
_entity_poly.pdbx_strand_id
1 'polypeptide(L)' 'GLEVLPFDAPADSTYGLLRARLERSGKPIGANDLLIAAQALALGHVLVTDNEREFARVGGLTCENWLRFD' A
#
# COMPACT_ATOMS: atom_id res chain seq x y z
N GLY A 1 0.62 -1.46 23.15
CA GLY A 1 0.26 -0.42 22.15
C GLY A 1 0.76 -0.86 20.80
N LEU A 2 0.27 -0.25 19.73
CA LEU A 2 0.81 -0.47 18.38
C LEU A 2 1.99 0.48 18.14
N GLU A 3 3.00 0.01 17.42
CA GLU A 3 4.10 0.85 16.95
C GLU A 3 3.61 1.78 15.83
N VAL A 4 4.04 3.03 15.88
CA VAL A 4 3.77 4.02 14.82
C VAL A 4 5.09 4.32 14.13
N LEU A 5 5.22 3.85 12.90
CA LEU A 5 6.40 4.10 12.08
C LEU A 5 6.27 5.45 11.35
N PRO A 6 7.34 6.25 11.25
CA PRO A 6 7.33 7.43 10.42
C PRO A 6 7.31 7.05 8.94
N PHE A 7 6.79 7.95 8.12
CA PHE A 7 6.83 7.84 6.66
C PHE A 7 8.10 8.56 6.15
N ASP A 8 9.19 7.80 6.06
CA ASP A 8 10.52 8.28 5.66
C ASP A 8 11.11 7.37 4.57
N ALA A 9 12.35 7.63 4.16
CA ALA A 9 13.07 6.75 3.25
C ALA A 9 13.15 5.31 3.80
N PRO A 10 12.86 4.27 2.99
CA PRO A 10 12.68 4.30 1.53
C PRO A 10 11.22 4.40 1.04
N ALA A 11 10.25 4.68 1.91
CA ALA A 11 8.83 4.74 1.55
C ALA A 11 8.48 5.92 0.64
N ASP A 12 9.17 7.06 0.80
CA ASP A 12 9.05 8.25 -0.05
C ASP A 12 9.36 7.97 -1.54
N SER A 13 10.45 7.25 -1.79
CA SER A 13 10.92 6.85 -3.11
C SER A 13 10.01 5.79 -3.71
N THR A 14 9.56 4.84 -2.88
CA THR A 14 8.58 3.82 -3.25
C THR A 14 7.25 4.45 -3.65
N TYR A 15 6.81 5.50 -2.93
CA TYR A 15 5.60 6.26 -3.26
C TYR A 15 5.70 6.91 -4.63
N GLY A 16 6.81 7.60 -4.92
CA GLY A 16 7.01 8.25 -6.22
C GLY A 16 6.93 7.25 -7.38
N LEU A 17 7.62 6.12 -7.23
CA LEU A 17 7.61 5.06 -8.24
C LEU A 17 6.22 4.43 -8.40
N LEU A 18 5.57 4.10 -7.29
CA LEU A 18 4.25 3.47 -7.30
C LEU A 18 3.20 4.40 -7.93
N ARG A 19 3.21 5.69 -7.56
CA ARG A 19 2.33 6.71 -8.13
C ARG A 19 2.47 6.77 -9.64
N ALA A 20 3.69 6.96 -10.13
CA ALA A 20 3.98 7.07 -11.55
C ALA A 20 3.55 5.80 -12.32
N ARG A 21 3.72 4.61 -11.72
CA ARG A 21 3.28 3.34 -12.31
C ARG A 21 1.76 3.23 -12.39
N LEU A 22 1.05 3.53 -11.30
CA LEU A 22 -0.40 3.44 -11.25
C LEU A 22 -1.07 4.43 -12.20
N GLU A 23 -0.61 5.69 -12.20
CA GLU A 23 -1.09 6.74 -13.12
C GLU A 23 -0.86 6.33 -14.58
N ARG A 24 0.35 5.86 -14.93
CA ARG A 24 0.65 5.38 -16.30
C ARG A 24 -0.23 4.21 -16.73
N SER A 25 -0.64 3.37 -15.79
CA SER A 25 -1.52 2.22 -16.07
C SER A 25 -3.02 2.56 -16.05
N GLY A 26 -3.40 3.81 -15.77
CA GLY A 26 -4.81 4.22 -15.65
C GLY A 26 -5.53 3.62 -14.44
N LYS A 27 -4.78 3.24 -13.39
CA LYS A 27 -5.32 2.58 -12.18
C LYS A 27 -4.92 3.32 -10.91
N PRO A 28 -5.26 4.62 -10.76
CA PRO A 28 -4.98 5.32 -9.52
C PRO A 28 -5.72 4.67 -8.34
N ILE A 29 -5.17 4.90 -7.14
CA ILE A 29 -5.83 4.61 -5.86
C ILE A 29 -5.92 5.89 -5.05
N GLY A 30 -6.69 5.88 -3.96
CA GLY A 30 -6.79 7.00 -3.03
C GLY A 30 -5.42 7.51 -2.57
N ALA A 31 -5.28 8.82 -2.36
CA ALA A 31 -3.97 9.43 -2.03
C ALA A 31 -3.38 8.90 -0.72
N ASN A 32 -4.21 8.64 0.30
CA ASN A 32 -3.77 8.06 1.56
C ASN A 32 -3.47 6.55 1.41
N ASP A 33 -4.29 5.83 0.64
CA ASP A 33 -4.03 4.41 0.33
C ASP A 33 -2.70 4.25 -0.40
N LEU A 34 -2.34 5.20 -1.26
CA LEU A 34 -1.06 5.22 -1.95
C LEU A 34 0.13 5.39 -0.99
N LEU A 35 0.02 6.24 0.04
CA LEU A 35 1.04 6.37 1.08
C LEU A 35 1.15 5.08 1.89
N ILE A 36 0.03 4.49 2.30
CA ILE A 36 -0.02 3.24 3.07
C ILE A 36 0.60 2.08 2.27
N ALA A 37 0.20 1.94 0.99
CA ALA A 37 0.73 0.91 0.10
C ALA A 37 2.24 1.07 -0.12
N ALA A 38 2.71 2.31 -0.30
CA ALA A 38 4.13 2.59 -0.46
C ALA A 38 4.95 2.24 0.79
N GLN A 39 4.45 2.58 1.98
CA GLN A 39 5.07 2.20 3.26
C GLN A 39 5.16 0.67 3.39
N ALA A 40 4.04 -0.04 3.17
CA ALA A 40 3.99 -1.49 3.31
C ALA A 40 4.91 -2.20 2.31
N LEU A 41 4.94 -1.74 1.04
CA LEU A 41 5.87 -2.25 0.04
C LEU A 41 7.34 -2.00 0.41
N ALA A 42 7.66 -0.78 0.83
CA ALA A 42 9.03 -0.38 1.16
C ALA A 42 9.61 -1.19 2.32
N LEU A 43 8.77 -1.54 3.30
CA LEU A 43 9.15 -2.32 4.47
C LEU A 43 8.91 -3.83 4.32
N GLY A 44 8.35 -4.28 3.20
CA GLY A 44 8.00 -5.69 2.98
C GLY A 44 6.96 -6.22 3.98
N HIS A 45 6.03 -5.36 4.42
CA HIS A 45 4.99 -5.71 5.40
C HIS A 45 3.71 -6.19 4.71
N VAL A 46 2.94 -7.00 5.45
CA VAL A 46 1.58 -7.36 5.07
C VAL A 46 0.63 -6.22 5.41
N LEU A 47 -0.14 -5.75 4.44
CA LEU A 47 -1.19 -4.77 4.66
C LEU A 47 -2.49 -5.47 5.06
N VAL A 48 -2.93 -5.23 6.31
CA VAL A 48 -4.24 -5.68 6.77
C VAL A 48 -5.30 -4.67 6.35
N THR A 49 -6.28 -5.08 5.54
CA THR A 49 -7.31 -4.17 5.02
C THR A 49 -8.60 -4.92 4.63
N ASP A 50 -9.75 -4.26 4.79
CA ASP A 50 -11.03 -4.68 4.21
C ASP A 50 -11.27 -4.09 2.81
N ASN A 51 -10.44 -3.12 2.39
CA ASN A 51 -10.50 -2.46 1.09
C ASN A 51 -9.65 -3.18 0.02
N GLU A 52 -9.72 -4.50 -0.03
CA GLU A 52 -8.87 -5.34 -0.88
C GLU A 52 -8.94 -4.97 -2.36
N ARG A 53 -10.12 -4.53 -2.85
CA ARG A 53 -10.31 -4.14 -4.26
C ARG A 53 -9.47 -2.94 -4.66
N GLU A 54 -9.25 -2.00 -3.75
CA GLU A 54 -8.41 -0.84 -3.99
C GLU A 54 -6.94 -1.25 -4.06
N PHE A 55 -6.47 -1.97 -3.03
CA PHE A 55 -5.08 -2.39 -2.90
C PHE A 55 -4.65 -3.48 -3.89
N ALA A 56 -5.57 -4.25 -4.47
CA ALA A 56 -5.29 -5.22 -5.53
C ALA A 56 -4.68 -4.57 -6.81
N ARG A 57 -4.76 -3.24 -6.96
CA ARG A 57 -4.11 -2.50 -8.07
C ARG A 57 -2.61 -2.34 -7.86
N VAL A 58 -2.12 -2.54 -6.63
CA VAL A 58 -0.72 -2.41 -6.25
C VAL A 58 0.00 -3.76 -6.40
N GLY A 59 0.72 -3.92 -7.51
CA GLY A 59 1.48 -5.15 -7.74
C GLY A 59 2.64 -5.32 -6.75
N GLY A 60 2.72 -6.50 -6.13
CA GLY A 60 3.76 -6.86 -5.14
C GLY A 60 3.40 -6.55 -3.69
N LEU A 61 2.23 -5.96 -3.44
CA LEU A 61 1.73 -5.71 -2.09
C LEU A 61 1.05 -6.98 -1.56
N THR A 62 1.51 -7.48 -0.43
CA THR A 62 0.84 -8.60 0.27
C THR A 62 -0.27 -8.03 1.14
N CYS A 63 -1.50 -8.53 0.98
CA CYS A 63 -2.65 -8.09 1.74
C CYS A 63 -3.32 -9.26 2.47
N GLU A 64 -3.87 -8.96 3.65
CA GLU A 64 -4.77 -9.84 4.39
C GLU A 64 -6.06 -9.09 4.76
N ASN A 65 -7.19 -9.81 4.79
CA ASN A 65 -8.45 -9.27 5.29
C ASN A 65 -8.90 -10.09 6.50
N TRP A 66 -8.73 -9.52 7.69
CA TRP A 66 -9.07 -10.17 8.96
C TRP A 66 -10.57 -10.15 9.29
N LEU A 67 -11.40 -9.50 8.48
CA LEU A 67 -12.86 -9.58 8.60
C LEU A 67 -13.44 -10.77 7.82
N ARG A 68 -12.64 -11.42 6.97
CA ARG A 68 -13.02 -12.70 6.37
C ARG A 68 -12.88 -13.79 7.43
N PHE A 69 -14.01 -14.40 7.76
CA PHE A 69 -14.03 -15.68 8.45
C PHE A 69 -14.33 -16.73 7.39
N ASP A 70 -13.47 -17.74 7.29
CA ASP A 70 -13.79 -18.99 6.60
C ASP A 70 -14.84 -19.78 7.40
#